data_AF-Q1UZL2-F1
#
_entry.id   AF-Q1UZL2-F1
#
_cell.length_a   1.000
_cell.length_b   1.000
_cell.length_c   1.000
_cell.angle_alpha   90.00
_cell.angle_beta   90.00
_cell.angle_gamma   90.00
#
_symmetry.space_group_name_H-M   'P 1'
#
loop_
_entity.id
_entity.type
_entity.pdbx_description
1 polymer ?
#
loop_
_entity_poly.entity_id
_entity_poly.type
_entity_poly.pdbx_seq_one_letter_code
_entity_poly.pdbx_strand_id
1 'polypeptide(L)'
;MIKKYKYLLIFILLFTSKSHALSPEYEKELYIGCYSNSKAYIGPDGAKIYCQCTVDKLSAKFSDEEMDEVFSKEPEEIMEQTAFATEDCEK
;
A
#
# COMPACT_ATOMS: atom_id res chain seq x y z
N MET A 1 33.56 -18.97 25.24
CA MET A 1 33.28 -17.66 24.61
C MET A 1 31.91 -17.72 23.92
N ILE A 2 30.79 -17.55 24.65
CA ILE A 2 29.40 -17.66 24.10
C ILE A 2 28.50 -16.47 24.52
N LYS A 3 28.92 -15.63 25.48
CA LYS A 3 28.06 -14.54 26.01
C LYS A 3 27.90 -13.33 25.07
N LYS A 4 28.79 -13.13 24.08
CA LYS A 4 28.78 -11.93 23.23
C LYS A 4 27.87 -12.02 21.99
N TYR A 5 27.49 -13.22 21.55
CA TYR A 5 26.70 -13.44 20.32
C TYR A 5 25.19 -13.35 20.55
N LYS A 6 24.72 -13.50 21.80
CA LYS A 6 23.30 -13.40 22.14
C LYS A 6 22.75 -12.00 21.86
N TYR A 7 23.55 -10.96 22.11
CA TYR A 7 23.21 -9.58 21.79
C TYR A 7 23.31 -9.27 20.28
N LEU A 8 24.21 -9.96 19.55
CA LEU A 8 24.37 -9.81 18.10
C LEU A 8 23.15 -10.36 17.34
N LEU A 9 22.59 -11.51 17.79
CA LEU A 9 21.37 -12.09 17.25
C LEU A 9 20.12 -11.22 17.48
N ILE A 10 20.03 -10.56 18.64
CA ILE A 10 18.94 -9.62 18.96
C ILE A 10 19.01 -8.37 18.06
N PHE A 11 20.21 -7.91 17.71
CA PHE A 11 20.40 -6.74 16.85
C PHE A 11 19.96 -6.98 15.39
N ILE A 12 20.12 -8.21 14.88
CA ILE A 12 19.73 -8.57 13.50
C ILE A 12 18.19 -8.64 13.34
N LEU A 13 17.47 -9.09 14.38
CA LEU A 13 16.01 -9.14 14.38
C LEU A 13 15.35 -7.75 14.33
N LEU A 14 16.01 -6.72 14.84
CA LEU A 14 15.50 -5.33 14.88
C LEU A 14 15.62 -4.59 13.54
N PHE A 15 16.42 -5.08 12.59
CA PHE A 15 16.73 -4.38 11.33
C PHE A 15 15.84 -4.78 10.14
N THR A 16 14.88 -5.70 10.32
CA THR A 16 14.16 -6.31 9.17
C THR A 16 12.69 -5.96 9.05
N SER A 17 12.13 -5.17 9.95
CA SER A 17 10.71 -4.77 9.87
C SER A 17 10.55 -3.39 9.25
N LYS A 18 10.91 -3.23 7.97
CA LYS A 18 10.18 -2.26 7.13
C LYS A 18 8.76 -2.82 7.05
N SER A 19 7.86 -2.29 7.86
CA SER A 19 6.47 -2.69 7.81
C SER A 19 5.91 -2.20 6.48
N HIS A 20 5.75 -3.11 5.53
CA HIS A 20 4.97 -2.87 4.31
C HIS A 20 3.51 -2.87 4.74
N ALA A 21 3.04 -1.70 5.14
CA ALA A 21 1.66 -1.39 5.48
C ALA A 21 1.53 0.12 5.46
N LEU A 22 0.50 0.61 4.77
CA LEU A 22 0.11 2.01 4.88
C LEU A 22 -0.45 2.28 6.28
N SER A 23 -0.36 3.53 6.73
CA SER A 23 -1.04 3.93 7.95
C SER A 23 -2.57 3.92 7.75
N PRO A 24 -3.35 3.67 8.81
CA PRO A 24 -4.81 3.68 8.71
C PRO A 24 -5.38 5.02 8.22
N GLU A 25 -4.67 6.12 8.45
CA GLU A 25 -5.06 7.44 7.96
C GLU A 25 -4.84 7.54 6.44
N TYR A 26 -3.69 7.09 5.94
CA TYR A 26 -3.38 7.05 4.52
C TYR A 26 -4.33 6.13 3.73
N GLU A 27 -4.59 4.92 4.25
CA GLU A 27 -5.54 3.98 3.64
C GLU A 27 -6.94 4.60 3.50
N LYS A 28 -7.38 5.34 4.51
CA LYS A 28 -8.67 6.03 4.50
C LYS A 28 -8.72 7.13 3.45
N GLU A 29 -7.66 7.93 3.32
CA GLU A 29 -7.60 8.99 2.31
C GLU A 29 -7.61 8.43 0.89
N LEU A 30 -6.81 7.39 0.63
CA LEU A 30 -6.82 6.67 -0.64
C LEU A 30 -8.18 6.08 -0.96
N TYR A 31 -8.81 5.43 0.01
CA TYR A 31 -10.14 4.85 -0.16
C TYR A 31 -11.17 5.93 -0.53
N ILE A 32 -11.18 7.07 0.18
CA ILE A 32 -12.11 8.17 -0.09
C ILE A 32 -11.90 8.74 -1.49
N GLY A 33 -10.64 8.93 -1.90
CA GLY A 33 -10.28 9.41 -3.22
C GLY A 33 -10.72 8.46 -4.33
N CYS A 34 -10.42 7.16 -4.19
CA CYS A 34 -10.85 6.14 -5.13
C CYS A 34 -12.38 6.04 -5.19
N TYR A 35 -13.05 5.88 -4.04
CA TYR A 35 -14.50 5.66 -3.97
C TYR A 35 -15.29 6.81 -4.58
N SER A 36 -14.87 8.06 -4.29
CA SER A 36 -15.54 9.25 -4.80
C SER A 36 -15.53 9.33 -6.32
N ASN A 37 -14.44 8.88 -6.95
CA ASN A 37 -14.28 8.84 -8.40
C ASN A 37 -14.98 7.61 -9.01
N SER A 38 -14.70 6.42 -8.49
CA SER A 38 -15.17 5.16 -9.06
C SER A 38 -16.68 4.97 -8.95
N LYS A 39 -17.34 5.51 -7.90
CA LYS A 39 -18.80 5.33 -7.72
C LYS A 39 -19.62 5.79 -8.93
N ALA A 40 -19.13 6.77 -9.69
CA ALA A 40 -19.82 7.31 -10.85
C ALA A 40 -19.84 6.32 -12.03
N TYR A 41 -18.87 5.41 -12.08
CA TYR A 41 -18.65 4.50 -13.21
C TYR A 41 -19.10 3.07 -12.90
N ILE A 42 -18.86 2.59 -11.68
CA ILE A 42 -19.11 1.20 -11.28
C ILE A 42 -20.15 1.07 -10.15
N GLY A 43 -20.83 2.17 -9.82
CA GLY A 43 -21.84 2.23 -8.77
C GLY A 43 -21.27 2.16 -7.35
N PRO A 44 -22.10 2.39 -6.31
CA PRO A 44 -21.63 2.44 -4.92
C PRO A 44 -21.02 1.12 -4.43
N ASP A 45 -21.70 0.00 -4.67
CA ASP A 45 -21.25 -1.31 -4.18
C ASP A 45 -19.99 -1.79 -4.93
N GLY A 46 -19.96 -1.60 -6.25
CA GLY A 46 -18.78 -1.89 -7.07
C GLY A 46 -17.58 -1.05 -6.64
N ALA A 47 -17.77 0.26 -6.44
CA ALA A 47 -16.71 1.15 -5.98
C ALA A 47 -16.20 0.78 -4.59
N LYS A 48 -17.08 0.37 -3.67
CA LYS A 48 -16.67 -0.10 -2.35
C LYS A 48 -15.76 -1.33 -2.45
N ILE A 49 -16.16 -2.34 -3.22
CA ILE A 49 -15.39 -3.58 -3.38
C ILE A 49 -14.05 -3.31 -4.05
N TYR A 50 -14.08 -2.61 -5.20
CA TYR A 50 -12.90 -2.29 -5.98
C TYR A 50 -11.91 -1.45 -5.17
N CYS A 51 -12.35 -0.33 -4.59
CA CYS A 51 -11.44 0.58 -3.90
C CYS A 51 -10.88 -0.02 -2.61
N GLN A 52 -11.65 -0.85 -1.89
CA GLN A 52 -11.10 -1.58 -0.75
C GLN A 52 -9.99 -2.53 -1.22
N CYS A 53 -10.26 -3.34 -2.26
CA CYS A 53 -9.26 -4.25 -2.82
C CYS A 53 -7.99 -3.49 -3.26
N THR A 54 -8.14 -2.38 -3.98
CA THR A 54 -7.01 -1.58 -4.47
C THR A 54 -6.17 -1.04 -3.31
N VAL A 55 -6.80 -0.48 -2.27
CA VAL A 55 -6.08 0.03 -1.08
C VAL A 55 -5.37 -1.11 -0.35
N ASP A 56 -6.01 -2.27 -0.19
CA ASP A 56 -5.39 -3.43 0.46
C ASP A 56 -4.14 -3.90 -0.30
N LYS A 57 -4.19 -3.90 -1.64
CA LYS A 57 -3.06 -4.28 -2.50
C LYS A 57 -1.90 -3.28 -2.42
N LEU A 58 -2.21 -1.99 -2.37
CA LEU A 58 -1.21 -0.94 -2.20
C LEU A 58 -0.57 -1.02 -0.81
N SER A 59 -1.38 -1.17 0.25
CA SER A 59 -0.93 -1.30 1.63
C SER A 59 -0.02 -2.51 1.85
N ALA A 60 -0.32 -3.64 1.21
CA ALA A 60 0.53 -4.82 1.28
C ALA A 60 1.93 -4.63 0.66
N LYS A 61 2.13 -3.60 -0.18
CA LYS A 61 3.35 -3.39 -0.96
C LYS A 61 4.14 -2.16 -0.52
N PHE A 62 3.47 -1.08 -0.19
CA PHE A 62 4.08 0.22 0.06
C PHE A 62 3.87 0.67 1.52
N SER A 63 4.88 1.34 2.05
CA SER A 63 4.76 2.24 3.20
C SER A 63 4.29 3.63 2.76
N ASP A 64 3.85 4.46 3.70
CA ASP A 64 3.41 5.84 3.41
C ASP A 64 4.49 6.63 2.65
N GLU A 65 5.75 6.54 3.08
CA GLU A 65 6.89 7.21 2.44
C GLU A 65 7.08 6.76 0.98
N GLU A 66 7.03 5.45 0.72
CA GLU A 66 7.14 4.90 -0.64
C GLU A 66 5.94 5.31 -1.51
N MET A 67 4.76 5.43 -0.90
CA MET A 67 3.55 5.79 -1.62
C MET A 67 3.55 7.27 -2.01
N ASP A 68 4.06 8.15 -1.14
CA ASP A 68 4.33 9.55 -1.46
C ASP A 68 5.36 9.70 -2.58
N GLU A 69 6.42 8.88 -2.57
CA GLU A 69 7.38 8.84 -3.67
C GLU A 69 6.73 8.42 -4.99
N VAL A 70 5.86 7.41 -5.00
CA VAL A 70 5.12 7.02 -6.21
C VAL A 70 4.23 8.17 -6.70
N PHE A 71 3.42 8.78 -5.83
CA PHE A 71 2.51 9.86 -6.24
C PHE A 71 3.19 11.19 -6.60
N SER A 72 4.48 11.33 -6.31
CA SER A 72 5.29 12.46 -6.77
C SER A 72 5.70 12.37 -8.25
N LYS A 73 5.49 11.21 -8.89
CA LYS A 73 5.89 10.94 -10.27
C LYS A 73 4.83 11.39 -11.28
N GLU A 74 5.17 11.34 -12.56
CA GLU A 74 4.24 11.61 -13.65
C GLU A 74 3.09 10.58 -13.67
N PRO A 75 1.88 10.95 -14.14
CA PRO A 75 0.71 10.05 -14.11
C PRO A 75 0.92 8.68 -14.77
N GLU A 76 1.67 8.62 -15.87
CA GLU A 76 1.98 7.35 -16.56
C GLU A 76 2.80 6.40 -15.66
N GLU A 77 3.78 6.94 -14.92
CA GLU A 77 4.60 6.14 -14.00
C GLU A 77 3.84 5.71 -12.76
N ILE A 78 2.91 6.55 -12.27
CA ILE A 78 2.00 6.19 -11.18
C ILE A 78 1.14 5.01 -11.63
N MET A 79 0.54 5.11 -12.82
CA MET A 79 -0.28 4.03 -13.39
C MET A 79 0.52 2.75 -13.54
N GLU A 80 1.73 2.79 -14.09
CA GLU A 80 2.59 1.61 -14.23
C GLU A 80 2.89 0.95 -12.88
N GLN A 81 3.28 1.74 -11.87
CA GLN A 81 3.66 1.21 -10.56
C GLN A 81 2.49 0.68 -9.76
N THR A 82 1.28 1.18 -10.01
CA THR A 82 0.04 0.79 -9.31
C THR A 82 -0.86 -0.15 -10.11
N ALA A 83 -0.54 -0.41 -11.39
CA ALA A 83 -1.33 -1.25 -12.29
C ALA A 83 -1.65 -2.64 -11.70
N PHE A 84 -0.69 -3.23 -10.98
CA PHE A 84 -0.87 -4.52 -10.32
C PHE A 84 -2.10 -4.56 -9.39
N ALA A 85 -2.45 -3.44 -8.74
CA ALA A 85 -3.59 -3.38 -7.85
C ALA A 85 -4.89 -3.41 -8.67
N THR A 86 -4.96 -2.62 -9.75
CA THR A 86 -6.09 -2.62 -10.68
C THR A 86 -6.30 -3.99 -11.32
N GLU A 87 -5.24 -4.60 -11.88
CA GLU A 87 -5.29 -5.91 -12.53
C GLU A 87 -5.78 -7.03 -11.60
N ASP A 88 -5.49 -6.92 -10.29
CA ASP A 88 -5.95 -7.88 -9.31
C ASP A 88 -7.38 -7.63 -8.83
N CYS A 89 -7.87 -6.40 -8.90
CA CYS A 89 -9.14 -5.97 -8.32
C CYS A 89 -10.28 -5.81 -9.34
N GLU A 90 -9.97 -5.81 -10.64
CA GLU A 90 -10.97 -5.81 -11.74
C GLU A 90 -11.51 -7.23 -12.09
N LYS A 91 -11.32 -8.21 -11.21
CA LYS A 91 -11.77 -9.62 -11.39
C LYS A 91 -13.19 -9.84 -10.89
#